data_AF-A0A1L9Q069-F1
#
_entry.id   AF-A0A1L9Q069-F1
#
_cell.length_a   1.000
_cell.length_b   1.000
_cell.length_c   1.000
_cell.angle_alpha   90.00
_cell.angle_beta   90.00
_cell.angle_gamma   90.00
#
_symmetry.space_group_name_H-M   'P 1'
#
loop_
_entity.id
_entity.type
_entity.pdbx_description
1 polymer ?
#
loop_
_entity_poly.entity_id
_entity_poly.type
_entity_poly.pdbx_seq_one_letter_code
_entity_poly.pdbx_strand_id
1 'polypeptide(L)'
;MATFIGLTSCCLPCLTFGKTQARLRDPSLNSFSYLNFDCTLFTFLGMIGGHWIIQTIRRGEMRDRYGISGSCCGDCCTTFWCGCCAIIQDEKEVELRSRPELVGYQPTPQMGYQ
;
A
#
# COMPACT_ATOMS: atom_id res chain seq x y z
N MET A 1 16.80 1.67 -3.53
CA MET A 1 15.47 2.06 -3.00
C MET A 1 14.58 0.85 -2.73
N ALA A 2 14.48 -0.14 -3.62
CA ALA A 2 13.68 -1.36 -3.40
C ALA A 2 14.09 -2.18 -2.15
N THR A 3 15.36 -2.18 -1.77
CA THR A 3 15.87 -2.87 -0.56
C THR A 3 15.46 -2.19 0.75
N PHE A 4 15.32 -0.87 0.77
CA PHE A 4 14.87 -0.13 1.97
C PHE A 4 13.37 -0.31 2.23
N ILE A 5 12.54 -0.35 1.17
CA ILE A 5 11.08 -0.51 1.28
C ILE A 5 10.71 -1.90 1.81
N GLY A 6 11.44 -2.95 1.43
CA GLY A 6 11.20 -4.31 1.94
C GLY A 6 11.40 -4.42 3.45
N LEU A 7 12.49 -3.83 3.96
CA LEU A 7 12.79 -3.84 5.39
C LEU A 7 11.81 -2.95 6.19
N THR A 8 11.53 -1.73 5.71
CA THR A 8 10.60 -0.83 6.41
C THR A 8 9.17 -1.34 6.41
N SER A 9 8.71 -2.00 5.35
CA SER A 9 7.34 -2.54 5.29
C SER A 9 7.17 -3.83 6.10
N CYS A 10 8.26 -4.56 6.37
CA CYS A 10 8.23 -5.74 7.23
C CYS A 10 8.35 -5.38 8.71
N CYS A 11 9.22 -4.43 9.06
CA CYS A 11 9.49 -4.06 10.46
C CYS A 11 8.61 -2.91 10.97
N LEU A 12 8.15 -2.01 10.08
CA LEU A 12 7.35 -0.83 10.39
C LEU A 12 6.25 -0.63 9.32
N PRO A 13 5.34 -1.62 9.16
CA PRO A 13 4.32 -1.62 8.11
C PRO A 13 3.42 -0.38 8.12
N CYS A 14 3.17 0.20 9.31
CA CYS A 14 2.35 1.40 9.48
C CYS A 14 2.93 2.63 8.77
N LEU A 15 4.25 2.79 8.70
CA LEU A 15 4.90 3.91 8.04
C LEU A 15 4.72 3.83 6.53
N THR A 16 4.93 2.64 5.95
CA THR A 16 4.71 2.43 4.52
C THR A 16 3.23 2.58 4.19
N PHE A 17 2.33 1.99 4.98
CA PHE A 17 0.89 2.16 4.80
C PHE A 17 0.46 3.64 4.83
N GLY A 18 0.89 4.38 5.85
CA GLY A 18 0.58 5.81 5.99
C GLY A 18 1.16 6.65 4.86
N LYS A 19 2.35 6.29 4.33
CA LYS A 19 2.93 6.92 3.14
C LYS A 19 2.11 6.64 1.89
N THR A 20 1.69 5.40 1.67
CA THR A 20 0.86 5.02 0.52
C THR A 20 -0.46 5.80 0.52
N GLN A 21 -1.13 5.88 1.67
CA GLN A 21 -2.38 6.64 1.80
C GLN A 21 -2.18 8.15 1.59
N ALA A 22 -1.09 8.72 2.12
CA ALA A 22 -0.77 10.12 1.89
C ALA A 22 -0.51 10.40 0.41
N ARG A 23 0.21 9.52 -0.28
CA ARG A 23 0.50 9.66 -1.71
C ARG A 23 -0.75 9.53 -2.58
N LEU A 24 -1.69 8.66 -2.19
CA LEU A 24 -3.01 8.58 -2.84
C LEU A 24 -3.79 9.90 -2.73
N ARG A 25 -3.65 10.64 -1.63
CA ARG A 25 -4.32 11.94 -1.44
C ARG A 25 -3.58 13.07 -2.16
N ASP A 26 -2.26 13.16 -1.97
CA ASP A 26 -1.39 14.13 -2.60
C ASP A 26 -0.16 13.42 -3.21
N PRO A 27 -0.12 13.27 -4.54
CA PRO A 27 1.00 12.63 -5.25
C PRO A 27 2.36 13.31 -5.02
N SER A 28 2.36 14.62 -4.72
CA SER A 28 3.57 15.42 -4.57
C SER A 28 4.25 15.24 -3.21
N LEU A 29 3.53 14.70 -2.22
CA LEU A 29 4.00 14.47 -0.84
C LEU A 29 4.65 15.72 -0.18
N ASN A 30 4.28 16.93 -0.58
CA ASN A 30 4.93 18.17 -0.14
C ASN A 30 4.81 18.44 1.37
N SER A 31 3.69 18.03 1.98
CA SER A 31 3.42 18.19 3.43
C SER A 31 3.37 16.86 4.18
N PHE A 32 3.98 15.81 3.61
CA PHE A 32 3.91 14.47 4.16
C PHE A 32 4.72 14.31 5.45
N SER A 33 4.09 13.71 6.47
CA SER A 33 4.75 13.19 7.67
C SER A 33 4.52 11.69 7.77
N TYR A 34 5.57 10.96 8.16
CA TYR A 34 5.53 9.51 8.37
C TYR A 34 4.60 9.10 9.51
N LEU A 35 4.56 9.89 10.60
CA LEU A 35 3.64 9.70 11.72
C LEU A 35 2.35 10.51 11.47
N ASN A 36 1.54 10.01 10.55
CA ASN A 36 0.24 10.58 10.22
C ASN A 36 -0.93 9.75 10.78
N PHE A 37 -2.15 10.24 10.60
CA PHE A 37 -3.35 9.56 11.08
C PHE A 37 -3.47 8.11 10.58
N ASP A 38 -3.18 7.83 9.31
CA ASP A 38 -3.25 6.47 8.77
C ASP A 38 -2.19 5.54 9.38
N CYS A 39 -0.99 6.05 9.65
CA CYS A 39 0.04 5.32 10.40
C CYS A 39 -0.43 4.98 11.82
N THR A 40 -0.97 5.96 12.56
CA THR A 40 -1.47 5.76 13.92
C THR A 40 -2.66 4.79 13.95
N LEU A 41 -3.60 4.94 13.00
CA LEU A 41 -4.75 4.05 12.86
C LEU A 41 -4.32 2.61 12.57
N PHE A 42 -3.39 2.43 11.62
CA PHE A 42 -2.86 1.11 11.28
C PHE A 42 -2.14 0.47 12.47
N THR A 43 -1.35 1.25 13.21
CA THR A 43 -0.67 0.79 14.43
C THR A 43 -1.68 0.36 15.50
N PHE A 44 -2.70 1.18 15.76
CA PHE A 44 -3.73 0.87 16.75
C PHE A 44 -4.52 -0.39 16.39
N LEU A 45 -4.96 -0.51 15.13
CA LEU A 45 -5.63 -1.71 14.64
C LEU A 45 -4.71 -2.93 14.66
N GLY A 46 -3.40 -2.74 14.43
CA GLY A 46 -2.39 -3.80 14.56
C GLY A 46 -2.28 -4.35 15.98
N MET A 47 -2.34 -3.50 17.01
CA MET A 47 -2.27 -3.93 18.41
C MET A 47 -3.40 -4.89 18.81
N ILE A 48 -4.56 -4.78 18.16
CA ILE A 48 -5.72 -5.66 18.38
C ILE A 48 -5.89 -6.73 17.28
N GLY A 49 -4.90 -6.89 16.39
CA GLY A 49 -4.95 -7.87 15.30
C GLY A 49 -5.88 -7.54 14.12
N GLY A 50 -6.41 -6.31 14.07
CA GLY A 50 -7.36 -5.84 13.05
C GLY A 50 -6.74 -5.09 11.86
N HIS A 51 -5.40 -5.02 11.75
CA HIS A 51 -4.76 -4.23 10.69
C HIS A 51 -5.09 -4.72 9.27
N TRP A 52 -5.33 -6.02 9.08
CA TRP A 52 -5.66 -6.61 7.78
C TRP A 52 -6.99 -6.08 7.22
N ILE A 53 -7.93 -5.69 8.10
CA ILE A 53 -9.24 -5.15 7.70
C ILE A 53 -9.05 -3.80 7.00
N ILE A 54 -8.37 -2.87 7.65
CA ILE A 54 -8.14 -1.54 7.07
C ILE A 54 -7.26 -1.65 5.81
N GLN A 55 -6.29 -2.57 5.80
CA GLN A 55 -5.46 -2.82 4.64
C GLN A 55 -6.27 -3.34 3.45
N THR A 56 -7.17 -4.29 3.68
CA THR A 56 -8.08 -4.84 2.65
C THR A 56 -8.95 -3.75 2.05
N ILE A 57 -9.55 -2.91 2.91
CA ILE A 57 -10.42 -1.81 2.46
C ILE A 57 -9.64 -0.84 1.59
N ARG A 58 -8.46 -0.38 2.03
CA ARG A 58 -7.65 0.58 1.26
C ARG A 58 -7.12 -0.02 -0.05
N ARG A 59 -6.80 -1.31 -0.06
CA ARG A 59 -6.41 -2.03 -1.27
C ARG A 59 -7.55 -2.10 -2.28
N GLY A 60 -8.77 -2.38 -1.82
CA GLY A 60 -9.98 -2.33 -2.65
C GLY A 60 -10.23 -0.94 -3.23
N GLU A 61 -10.22 0.10 -2.40
CA GLU A 61 -10.38 1.50 -2.85
C GLU A 61 -9.32 1.91 -3.88
N MET A 62 -8.06 1.50 -3.65
CA MET A 62 -6.95 1.75 -4.57
C MET A 62 -7.19 1.05 -5.91
N ARG A 63 -7.63 -0.22 -5.89
CA ARG A 63 -7.94 -0.98 -7.10
C ARG A 63 -9.11 -0.38 -7.88
N ASP A 64 -10.17 0.04 -7.20
CA ASP A 64 -11.32 0.70 -7.82
C ASP A 64 -10.92 2.03 -8.47
N ARG A 65 -10.12 2.85 -7.76
CA ARG A 65 -9.60 4.13 -8.27
C ARG A 65 -8.76 3.97 -9.53
N TYR A 66 -8.08 2.84 -9.65
CA TYR A 66 -7.11 2.56 -10.70
C TYR A 66 -7.58 1.57 -11.76
N GLY A 67 -8.82 1.07 -11.66
CA GLY A 67 -9.39 0.10 -12.59
C GLY A 67 -8.66 -1.25 -12.58
N ILE A 68 -8.14 -1.69 -11.43
CA ILE A 68 -7.39 -2.94 -11.27
C ILE A 68 -8.35 -4.08 -10.89
N SER A 69 -8.40 -5.13 -11.71
CA SER A 69 -9.23 -6.32 -11.48
C SER A 69 -8.85 -7.10 -10.21
N GLY A 70 -9.82 -7.81 -9.62
CA GLY A 70 -9.66 -8.69 -8.46
C GLY A 70 -10.87 -8.62 -7.51
N SER A 71 -10.79 -9.25 -6.35
CA SER A 71 -11.93 -9.39 -5.42
C SER A 71 -11.60 -8.99 -3.98
N CYS A 72 -12.63 -8.61 -3.22
CA CYS A 72 -12.50 -8.34 -1.78
C CYS A 72 -12.01 -9.57 -1.00
N CYS A 73 -12.48 -10.77 -1.35
CA CYS A 73 -12.01 -12.02 -0.75
C CYS A 73 -10.51 -12.26 -1.02
N GLY A 74 -10.05 -12.04 -2.26
CA GLY A 74 -8.64 -12.14 -2.61
C GLY A 74 -7.76 -11.12 -1.89
N ASP A 75 -8.24 -9.90 -1.73
CA ASP A 75 -7.53 -8.86 -0.97
C ASP A 75 -7.47 -9.19 0.53
N CYS A 76 -8.55 -9.74 1.10
CA CYS A 76 -8.60 -10.21 2.48
C CYS A 76 -7.57 -11.32 2.73
N CYS A 77 -7.53 -12.35 1.86
CA CYS A 77 -6.53 -13.40 1.94
C CYS A 77 -5.11 -12.85 1.78
N THR A 78 -4.87 -11.96 0.81
CA THR A 78 -3.54 -11.44 0.56
C THR A 78 -3.02 -10.60 1.74
N THR A 79 -3.86 -9.75 2.33
CA THR A 79 -3.48 -8.88 3.45
C THR A 79 -3.35 -9.63 4.78
N PHE A 80 -4.13 -10.70 4.98
CA PHE A 80 -4.02 -11.55 6.16
C PHE A 80 -2.78 -12.44 6.13
N TRP A 81 -2.50 -13.11 5.01
CA TRP A 81 -1.43 -14.10 4.91
C TRP A 81 -0.07 -13.50 4.50
N CYS A 82 -0.06 -12.39 3.76
CA CYS A 82 1.15 -11.72 3.25
C CYS A 82 1.02 -10.19 3.38
N GLY A 83 0.64 -9.70 4.56
CA GLY A 83 0.36 -8.28 4.80
C GLY A 83 1.48 -7.33 4.37
N CYS A 84 2.74 -7.64 4.69
CA CYS A 84 3.89 -6.83 4.28
C CYS A 84 4.06 -6.79 2.74
N CYS A 85 3.84 -7.91 2.07
CA CYS A 85 3.91 -8.05 0.62
C CYS A 85 2.86 -7.17 -0.06
N ALA A 86 1.63 -7.22 0.47
CA ALA A 86 0.52 -6.40 -0.01
C ALA A 86 0.82 -4.90 0.17
N ILE A 87 1.34 -4.46 1.33
CA ILE A 87 1.71 -3.05 1.55
C ILE A 87 2.79 -2.59 0.55
N ILE A 88 3.82 -3.40 0.32
CA ILE A 88 4.88 -3.09 -0.65
C ILE A 88 4.30 -2.98 -2.06
N GLN A 89 3.41 -3.89 -2.43
CA GLN A 89 2.75 -3.87 -3.74
C GLN A 89 1.91 -2.60 -3.89
N ASP A 90 1.12 -2.24 -2.88
CA ASP A 90 0.26 -1.05 -2.91
C ASP A 90 1.10 0.23 -3.01
N GLU A 91 2.21 0.33 -2.27
CA GLU A 91 3.11 1.50 -2.33
C GLU A 91 3.74 1.67 -3.71
N LYS A 92 4.18 0.57 -4.33
CA LYS A 92 4.76 0.58 -5.68
C LYS A 92 3.75 0.96 -6.74
N GLU A 93 2.54 0.40 -6.67
CA GLU A 93 1.46 0.71 -7.63
C GLU A 93 1.08 2.19 -7.56
N VAL A 94 0.91 2.72 -6.34
CA VAL A 94 0.60 4.14 -6.12
C VAL A 94 1.76 5.02 -6.57
N GLU A 95 3.01 4.69 -6.22
CA GLU A 95 4.19 5.45 -6.67
C GLU A 95 4.32 5.50 -8.19
N LEU A 96 4.15 4.35 -8.85
CA LEU A 96 4.20 4.24 -10.30
C LEU A 96 3.19 5.16 -10.97
N ARG A 97 1.95 5.18 -10.46
CA ARG A 97 0.87 6.01 -11.02
C ARG A 97 0.95 7.47 -10.63
N SER A 98 1.58 7.80 -9.51
CA SER A 98 1.78 9.18 -9.05
C SER A 98 2.93 9.90 -9.76
N ARG A 99 3.91 9.18 -10.33
CA ARG A 99 5.11 9.79 -10.93
C ARG A 99 5.45 9.22 -12.32
N PRO A 100 4.64 9.53 -13.35
CA PRO A 100 4.88 9.08 -14.72
C PRO A 100 6.13 9.70 -15.37
N GLU A 101 6.78 10.72 -14.78
CA GLU A 101 7.99 11.34 -15.34
C GLU A 101 9.29 10.54 -15.09
N LEU A 102 9.28 9.52 -14.22
CA LEU A 102 10.42 8.61 -14.04
C LEU A 102 10.48 7.48 -15.09
N VAL A 103 9.80 7.64 -16.22
CA VAL A 103 9.60 6.62 -17.27
C VAL A 103 10.94 6.23 -17.92
N GLY A 104 11.54 5.21 -17.31
CA GLY A 104 12.44 4.24 -17.92
C GLY A 104 12.07 2.80 -17.52
N TYR A 105 10.88 2.58 -16.96
CA TYR A 105 10.45 1.29 -16.42
C TYR A 105 9.34 0.64 -17.27
N GLN A 106 9.55 -0.64 -17.60
CA GLN A 106 8.56 -1.55 -18.18
C GLN A 106 7.43 -1.78 -17.17
N PRO A 107 6.14 -1.77 -17.58
CA PRO A 107 5.05 -2.03 -16.65
C PRO A 107 5.29 -3.35 -15.89
N THR A 108 5.19 -3.32 -14.56
CA THR A 108 5.14 -4.56 -13.77
C THR A 108 4.00 -5.40 -14.35
N PRO A 109 4.24 -6.68 -14.71
CA PRO A 109 3.16 -7.57 -15.08
C PRO A 109 2.10 -7.49 -13.98
N GLN A 110 0.83 -7.27 -14.35
CA GLN A 110 -0.24 -7.39 -13.38
C GLN A 110 -0.12 -8.77 -12.74
N MET A 111 0.20 -8.80 -11.45
CA MET A 111 0.30 -10.04 -10.67
C MET A 111 -1.12 -10.56 -10.52
N GLY A 112 -1.53 -11.42 -11.46
CA GLY A 112 -2.82 -12.09 -11.41
C GLY A 112 -2.86 -13.00 -10.19
N TYR A 113 -3.53 -12.55 -9.14
CA TYR A 113 -3.95 -13.43 -8.06
C TYR A 113 -5.29 -14.03 -8.49
N GLN A 114 -5.18 -15.22 -9.09
CA GLN A 114 -6.31 -16.07 -9.46
C GLN A 114 -7.02 -16.60 -8.21
#